data_AF-A0A965HDL9-F1
#
_entry.id   AF-A0A965HDL9-F1
#
_cell.length_a   1.000
_cell.length_b   1.000
_cell.length_c   1.000
_cell.angle_alpha   90.00
_cell.angle_beta   90.00
_cell.angle_gamma   90.00
#
_symmetry.space_group_name_H-M   'P 1'
#
loop_
_entity.id
_entity.type
_entity.pdbx_description
1 polymer ?
#
loop_
_entity_poly.entity_id
_entity_poly.type
_entity_poly.pdbx_seq_one_letter_code
_entity_poly.pdbx_strand_id
1 'polypeptide(L)'
;WNPNGLVQIEHRLMNSTEKALPVSPWCLTVLNQGGIAFVPQPAYVPHPIDLPKGTKFSMDDYLPNRNLTLWKYTDLADPRIHLGRNLWTLAQKEETKSFKIGFRHTEGWIGYQLGDLFFAKWISHEKEATYPDRGCNTELFTNGDILEIESLAPEKPVSAKSHSIHFEWWHIAKVKFTPTDESSVLKHISALPRPA
;
A
#
# COMPACT_ATOMS: atom_id res chain seq x y z
N TRP A 1 11.07 8.87 -20.85
CA TRP A 1 9.82 9.52 -20.40
C TRP A 1 8.65 8.76 -20.99
N ASN A 2 7.87 8.05 -20.18
CA ASN A 2 6.60 7.48 -20.64
C ASN A 2 5.59 8.63 -20.71
N PRO A 3 4.89 8.89 -21.84
CA PRO A 3 4.03 10.06 -22.02
C PRO A 3 2.96 10.23 -20.93
N ASN A 4 2.56 9.13 -20.28
CA ASN A 4 1.54 9.10 -19.24
C ASN A 4 2.13 9.07 -17.82
N GLY A 5 3.46 9.18 -17.66
CA GLY A 5 4.13 9.12 -16.35
C GLY A 5 4.10 7.74 -15.67
N LEU A 6 3.61 6.71 -16.36
CA LEU A 6 3.48 5.34 -15.87
C LEU A 6 4.72 4.50 -16.20
N VAL A 7 5.27 3.79 -15.22
CA VAL A 7 6.38 2.84 -15.41
C VAL A 7 5.94 1.50 -14.86
N GLN A 8 6.00 0.44 -15.66
CA GLN A 8 5.80 -0.92 -15.16
C GLN A 8 7.14 -1.50 -14.71
N ILE A 9 7.16 -2.10 -13.52
CA ILE A 9 8.30 -2.79 -12.95
C ILE A 9 7.95 -4.27 -12.84
N GLU A 10 8.83 -5.13 -13.35
CA GLU A 10 8.74 -6.58 -13.21
C GLU A 10 9.82 -7.05 -12.25
N HIS A 11 9.42 -7.62 -11.11
CA HIS A 11 10.33 -8.31 -10.19
C HIS A 11 10.27 -9.80 -10.47
N ARG A 12 11.43 -10.40 -10.77
CA ARG A 12 11.53 -11.83 -11.09
C ARG A 12 12.40 -12.55 -10.08
N LEU A 13 11.83 -13.53 -9.38
CA LEU A 13 12.55 -14.42 -8.48
C LEU A 13 12.74 -15.77 -9.16
N MET A 14 14.01 -16.16 -9.41
CA MET A 14 14.34 -17.40 -10.13
C MET A 14 14.75 -18.52 -9.18
N ASN A 15 14.10 -19.68 -9.29
CA ASN A 15 14.49 -20.90 -8.61
C ASN A 15 15.37 -21.77 -9.53
N SER A 16 16.69 -21.72 -9.32
CA SER A 16 17.66 -22.53 -10.09
C SER A 16 17.84 -23.96 -9.55
N THR A 17 17.16 -24.32 -8.47
CA THR A 17 17.31 -25.62 -7.80
C THR A 17 16.38 -26.70 -8.41
N GLU A 18 16.57 -27.95 -7.99
CA GLU A 18 15.74 -29.09 -8.38
C GLU A 18 14.51 -29.30 -7.46
N LYS A 19 14.26 -28.42 -6.49
CA LYS A 19 13.13 -28.53 -5.55
C LYS A 19 12.32 -27.25 -5.55
N ALA A 20 11.03 -27.34 -5.22
CA ALA A 20 10.21 -26.17 -5.01
C ALA A 20 10.73 -25.37 -3.79
N LEU A 21 10.76 -24.04 -3.90
CA LEU A 21 11.16 -23.15 -2.81
C LEU A 21 9.92 -22.43 -2.25
N PRO A 22 9.68 -22.49 -0.93
CA PRO A 22 8.56 -21.79 -0.28
C PRO A 22 8.91 -20.32 -0.04
N VAL A 23 9.07 -19.56 -1.13
CA VAL A 23 9.51 -18.16 -1.11
C VAL A 23 8.63 -17.32 -2.02
N SER A 24 8.41 -16.06 -1.64
CA SER A 24 7.64 -15.08 -2.40
C SER A 24 8.47 -13.83 -2.65
N PRO A 25 8.31 -13.14 -3.80
CA PRO A 25 8.87 -11.82 -4.00
C PRO A 25 8.46 -10.83 -2.90
N TRP A 26 9.45 -10.15 -2.33
CA TRP A 26 9.30 -9.02 -1.40
C TRP A 26 10.07 -7.84 -1.98
N CYS A 27 9.34 -6.78 -2.35
CA CYS A 27 9.85 -5.70 -3.18
C CYS A 27 9.80 -4.38 -2.41
N LEU A 28 10.98 -3.97 -1.93
CA LEU A 28 11.20 -2.76 -1.14
C LEU A 28 11.38 -1.55 -2.07
N THR A 29 10.67 -0.45 -1.80
CA THR A 29 10.89 0.84 -2.44
C THR A 29 11.26 1.86 -1.37
N VAL A 30 12.57 2.07 -1.19
CA VAL A 30 13.13 3.05 -0.25
C VAL A 30 13.08 4.43 -0.88
N LEU A 31 12.50 5.39 -0.16
CA LEU A 31 12.25 6.74 -0.63
C LEU A 31 13.08 7.73 0.19
N ASN A 32 13.28 8.94 -0.36
CA ASN A 32 14.06 9.98 0.30
C ASN A 32 13.48 10.38 1.67
N GLN A 33 14.33 10.97 2.51
CA GLN A 33 13.93 11.52 3.80
C GLN A 33 12.97 12.71 3.67
N GLY A 34 12.21 12.99 4.73
CA GLY A 34 11.32 14.13 4.89
C GLY A 34 9.98 14.04 4.14
N GLY A 35 9.72 12.93 3.45
CA GLY A 35 8.47 12.74 2.72
C GLY A 35 7.35 12.10 3.55
N ILE A 36 6.16 12.06 2.95
CA ILE A 36 4.93 11.57 3.57
C ILE A 36 4.32 10.50 2.66
N ALA A 37 4.08 9.31 3.21
CA ALA A 37 3.33 8.25 2.54
C ALA A 37 1.82 8.47 2.68
N PHE A 38 1.06 8.03 1.67
CA PHE A 38 -0.40 8.06 1.64
C PHE A 38 -0.95 6.65 1.42
N VAL A 39 -1.83 6.20 2.30
CA VAL A 39 -2.49 4.88 2.21
C VAL A 39 -3.99 5.09 2.08
N PRO A 40 -4.57 4.90 0.89
CA PRO A 40 -6.03 4.98 0.72
C PRO A 40 -6.72 3.91 1.56
N GLN A 41 -7.89 4.24 2.09
CA GLN A 41 -8.72 3.33 2.85
C GLN A 41 -9.99 2.98 2.08
N PRO A 42 -10.50 1.75 2.20
CA PRO A 42 -11.83 1.40 1.68
C PRO A 42 -12.89 2.42 2.12
N ALA A 43 -13.88 2.71 1.27
CA ALA A 43 -14.88 3.71 1.58
C ALA A 43 -15.61 3.43 2.91
N TYR A 44 -15.85 4.48 3.70
CA TYR A 44 -16.67 4.36 4.91
C TYR A 44 -18.13 4.09 4.52
N VAL A 45 -18.70 3.04 5.09
CA VAL A 45 -20.13 2.74 5.06
C VAL A 45 -20.64 2.79 6.50
N PRO A 46 -21.70 3.58 6.80
CA PRO A 46 -22.31 3.57 8.13
C PRO A 46 -22.83 2.19 8.49
N HIS A 47 -22.84 1.87 9.79
CA HIS A 47 -23.48 0.63 10.25
C HIS A 47 -24.97 0.63 9.83
N PRO A 48 -25.53 -0.51 9.37
CA PRO A 48 -26.90 -0.57 8.87
C PRO A 48 -27.98 0.02 9.81
N ILE A 49 -27.77 -0.03 11.13
CA ILE A 49 -28.70 0.54 12.12
C ILE A 49 -28.77 2.08 12.09
N ASP A 50 -27.70 2.73 11.65
CA ASP A 50 -27.60 4.19 11.61
C ASP A 50 -28.11 4.76 10.28
N LEU A 51 -28.52 3.90 9.34
CA LEU A 51 -29.06 4.31 8.07
C LEU A 51 -30.48 4.88 8.22
N PRO A 52 -30.89 5.84 7.37
CA PRO A 52 -32.26 6.32 7.34
C PRO A 52 -33.26 5.17 7.18
N LYS A 53 -34.41 5.26 7.85
CA LYS A 53 -35.46 4.23 7.76
C LYS A 53 -35.86 3.95 6.31
N GLY A 54 -35.85 2.67 5.93
CA GLY A 54 -36.17 2.23 4.56
C GLY A 54 -34.96 2.19 3.62
N THR A 55 -33.77 2.60 4.07
CA THR A 55 -32.53 2.38 3.31
C THR A 55 -32.25 0.88 3.23
N LYS A 56 -31.99 0.40 2.01
CA LYS A 56 -31.58 -0.99 1.78
C LYS A 56 -30.11 -1.15 2.13
N PHE A 57 -29.77 -2.26 2.74
CA PHE A 57 -28.40 -2.72 2.99
C PHE A 57 -28.31 -4.22 2.68
N SER A 58 -27.09 -4.72 2.59
CA SER A 58 -26.75 -6.11 2.33
C SER A 58 -26.10 -6.74 3.57
N MET A 59 -25.94 -8.07 3.57
CA MET A 59 -25.22 -8.74 4.65
C MET A 59 -23.72 -8.38 4.66
N ASP A 60 -23.16 -8.02 3.49
CA ASP A 60 -21.77 -7.61 3.35
C ASP A 60 -21.46 -6.32 4.13
N ASP A 61 -22.46 -5.46 4.36
CA ASP A 61 -22.30 -4.22 5.14
C ASP A 61 -22.01 -4.47 6.63
N TYR A 62 -22.14 -5.71 7.11
CA TYR A 62 -21.73 -6.13 8.45
C TYR A 62 -20.33 -6.77 8.50
N LEU A 63 -19.72 -7.07 7.35
CA LEU A 63 -18.47 -7.81 7.29
C LEU A 63 -17.25 -6.87 7.33
N PRO A 64 -16.12 -7.32 7.90
CA PRO A 64 -14.88 -6.56 7.86
C PRO A 64 -14.34 -6.46 6.43
N ASN A 65 -13.79 -5.30 6.07
CA ASN A 65 -13.21 -5.05 4.74
C ASN A 65 -11.71 -4.66 4.78
N ARG A 66 -11.06 -4.75 5.95
CA ARG A 66 -9.67 -4.35 6.17
C ARG A 66 -8.96 -5.38 7.05
N ASN A 67 -7.67 -5.59 6.79
CA ASN A 67 -6.77 -6.30 7.69
C ASN A 67 -5.52 -5.44 7.93
N LEU A 68 -5.16 -5.28 9.20
CA LEU A 68 -4.05 -4.47 9.67
C LEU A 68 -3.09 -5.33 10.47
N THR A 69 -1.84 -5.39 10.04
CA THR A 69 -0.76 -6.08 10.76
C THR A 69 0.14 -5.06 11.44
N LEU A 70 0.37 -5.28 12.73
CA LEU A 70 1.22 -4.44 13.57
C LEU A 70 2.40 -5.26 14.07
N TRP A 71 3.60 -4.67 14.00
CA TRP A 71 4.80 -5.23 14.58
C TRP A 71 4.86 -4.88 16.06
N LYS A 72 5.66 -5.61 16.84
CA LYS A 72 5.80 -5.40 18.29
C LYS A 72 6.17 -3.96 18.68
N TYR A 73 6.78 -3.22 17.77
CA TYR A 73 7.24 -1.85 17.96
C TYR A 73 6.34 -0.80 17.28
N THR A 74 5.21 -1.20 16.71
CA THR A 74 4.27 -0.26 16.09
C THR A 74 3.46 0.45 17.18
N ASP A 75 3.71 1.75 17.35
CA ASP A 75 2.93 2.60 18.23
C ASP A 75 1.90 3.39 17.41
N LEU A 76 0.62 3.05 17.52
CA LEU A 76 -0.45 3.78 16.81
C LEU A 76 -0.70 5.19 17.36
N ALA A 77 -0.11 5.55 18.50
CA ALA A 77 -0.07 6.92 18.99
C ALA A 77 1.11 7.73 18.42
N ASP A 78 1.93 7.15 17.54
CA ASP A 78 3.04 7.85 16.90
C ASP A 78 2.53 9.09 16.15
N PRO A 79 3.03 10.30 16.45
CA PRO A 79 2.54 11.53 15.85
C PRO A 79 2.87 11.67 14.35
N ARG A 80 3.65 10.74 13.78
CA ARG A 80 3.92 10.66 12.34
C ARG A 80 2.79 10.02 11.57
N ILE A 81 1.95 9.18 12.20
CA ILE A 81 0.79 8.58 11.54
C ILE A 81 -0.46 9.43 11.79
N HIS A 82 -1.18 9.72 10.71
CA HIS A 82 -2.52 10.32 10.77
C HIS A 82 -3.53 9.36 10.15
N LEU A 83 -4.48 8.91 10.95
CA LEU A 83 -5.53 7.97 10.55
C LEU A 83 -6.77 8.73 10.09
N GLY A 84 -6.69 9.32 8.89
CA GLY A 84 -7.81 10.00 8.24
C GLY A 84 -8.96 9.05 7.86
N ARG A 85 -10.04 9.60 7.32
CA ARG A 85 -11.25 8.82 7.02
C ARG A 85 -11.07 7.96 5.77
N ASN A 86 -10.54 8.56 4.71
CA ASN A 86 -10.34 7.90 3.41
C ASN A 86 -8.87 7.76 3.04
N LEU A 87 -7.99 8.49 3.73
CA LEU A 87 -6.57 8.50 3.46
C LEU A 87 -5.80 8.53 4.79
N TRP A 88 -4.96 7.52 5.01
CA TRP A 88 -4.00 7.55 6.10
C TRP A 88 -2.69 8.13 5.59
N THR A 89 -1.96 8.81 6.47
CA THR A 89 -0.63 9.33 6.13
C THR A 89 0.40 8.89 7.14
N LEU A 90 1.63 8.70 6.69
CA LEU A 90 2.78 8.39 7.53
C LEU A 90 3.97 9.25 7.11
N ALA A 91 4.41 10.14 7.98
CA ALA A 91 5.55 11.01 7.72
C ALA A 91 6.88 10.34 8.11
N GLN A 92 7.91 10.53 7.29
CA GLN A 92 9.29 10.31 7.71
C GLN A 92 9.79 11.55 8.47
N LYS A 93 10.50 11.33 9.58
CA LYS A 93 11.13 12.41 10.36
C LYS A 93 12.48 11.94 10.89
N GLU A 94 13.46 12.82 10.87
CA GLU A 94 14.76 12.59 11.51
C GLU A 94 14.61 12.35 13.03
N GLU A 95 15.61 11.71 13.64
CA GLU A 95 15.67 11.44 15.09
C GLU A 95 14.49 10.63 15.66
N THR A 96 13.77 9.89 14.82
CA THR A 96 12.62 9.06 15.24
C THR A 96 12.93 7.57 15.28
N LYS A 97 12.13 6.83 16.06
CA LYS A 97 12.24 5.37 16.20
C LYS A 97 11.57 4.66 15.02
N SER A 98 11.85 3.37 14.90
CA SER A 98 11.23 2.51 13.90
C SER A 98 9.72 2.40 14.11
N PHE A 99 8.98 2.47 13.02
CA PHE A 99 7.55 2.23 12.93
C PHE A 99 7.31 1.38 11.68
N LYS A 100 6.46 0.35 11.79
CA LYS A 100 6.06 -0.49 10.67
C LYS A 100 4.58 -0.82 10.73
N ILE A 101 3.91 -0.84 9.60
CA ILE A 101 2.48 -1.17 9.53
C ILE A 101 2.20 -1.90 8.22
N GLY A 102 1.42 -2.98 8.29
CA GLY A 102 1.12 -3.85 7.17
C GLY A 102 -0.37 -3.88 6.87
N PHE A 103 -0.72 -4.07 5.60
CA PHE A 103 -2.09 -4.03 5.11
C PHE A 103 -2.34 -5.20 4.17
N ARG A 104 -3.55 -5.77 4.27
CA ARG A 104 -4.17 -6.46 3.13
C ARG A 104 -4.86 -5.41 2.26
N HIS A 105 -4.07 -4.73 1.45
CA HIS A 105 -4.45 -3.54 0.71
C HIS A 105 -5.29 -3.88 -0.52
N THR A 106 -6.49 -3.30 -0.60
CA THR A 106 -7.44 -3.54 -1.70
C THR A 106 -7.62 -2.35 -2.63
N GLU A 107 -7.23 -1.15 -2.21
CA GLU A 107 -7.39 0.09 -2.99
C GLU A 107 -6.36 0.23 -4.12
N GLY A 108 -5.32 -0.62 -4.11
CA GLY A 108 -4.45 -0.86 -5.26
C GLY A 108 -3.30 0.13 -5.45
N TRP A 109 -3.16 1.15 -4.60
CA TRP A 109 -2.03 2.08 -4.65
C TRP A 109 -1.58 2.58 -3.28
N ILE A 110 -0.30 2.92 -3.15
CA ILE A 110 0.26 3.70 -2.04
C ILE A 110 1.05 4.88 -2.61
N GLY A 111 0.84 6.06 -2.05
CA GLY A 111 1.51 7.28 -2.46
C GLY A 111 2.69 7.64 -1.57
N TYR A 112 3.54 8.52 -2.08
CA TYR A 112 4.56 9.24 -1.35
C TYR A 112 4.73 10.64 -1.95
N GLN A 113 4.91 11.65 -1.11
CA GLN A 113 5.22 13.01 -1.55
C GLN A 113 6.43 13.57 -0.83
N LEU A 114 7.32 14.20 -1.61
CA LEU A 114 8.43 15.02 -1.14
C LEU A 114 8.41 16.37 -1.86
N GLY A 115 8.06 17.44 -1.15
CA GLY A 115 7.89 18.76 -1.76
C GLY A 115 6.75 18.75 -2.79
N ASP A 116 7.09 18.97 -4.06
CA ASP A 116 6.19 18.88 -5.21
C ASP A 116 6.37 17.59 -6.04
N LEU A 117 7.22 16.65 -5.59
CA LEU A 117 7.37 15.35 -6.22
C LEU A 117 6.38 14.37 -5.60
N PHE A 118 5.49 13.83 -6.42
CA PHE A 118 4.56 12.78 -6.03
C PHE A 118 4.91 11.48 -6.75
N PHE A 119 4.90 10.40 -5.97
CA PHE A 119 5.10 9.03 -6.40
C PHE A 119 3.90 8.20 -5.98
N ALA A 120 3.37 7.36 -6.86
CA ALA A 120 2.36 6.37 -6.51
C ALA A 120 2.79 4.99 -7.01
N LYS A 121 2.89 4.04 -6.09
CA LYS A 121 3.14 2.62 -6.35
C LYS A 121 1.82 1.88 -6.37
N TRP A 122 1.46 1.37 -7.53
CA TRP A 122 0.29 0.53 -7.74
C TRP A 122 0.68 -0.93 -7.65
N ILE A 123 -0.17 -1.70 -7.00
CA ILE A 123 0.04 -3.11 -6.67
C ILE A 123 -1.27 -3.87 -6.83
N SER A 124 -1.18 -5.06 -7.39
CA SER A 124 -2.33 -5.93 -7.57
C SER A 124 -2.70 -6.63 -6.26
N HIS A 125 -3.99 -6.89 -6.08
CA HIS A 125 -4.52 -7.70 -4.99
C HIS A 125 -5.24 -8.92 -5.57
N GLU A 126 -4.74 -10.10 -5.24
CA GLU A 126 -5.38 -11.38 -5.56
C GLU A 126 -6.32 -11.78 -4.42
N LYS A 127 -7.63 -11.66 -4.64
CA LYS A 127 -8.66 -11.82 -3.59
C LYS A 127 -8.57 -13.15 -2.83
N GLU A 128 -8.28 -14.23 -3.54
CA GLU A 128 -8.26 -15.60 -2.98
C GLU A 128 -6.84 -16.05 -2.57
N ALA A 129 -5.84 -15.18 -2.72
CA ALA A 129 -4.47 -15.52 -2.34
C ALA A 129 -4.22 -15.37 -0.84
N THR A 130 -3.33 -16.23 -0.34
CA THR A 130 -2.63 -16.02 0.93
C THR A 130 -1.41 -15.13 0.70
N TYR A 131 -1.07 -14.35 1.72
CA TYR A 131 0.03 -13.39 1.68
C TYR A 131 0.88 -13.53 2.96
N PRO A 132 2.17 -13.17 2.91
CA PRO A 132 3.05 -13.24 4.08
C PRO A 132 2.60 -12.32 5.22
N ASP A 133 3.31 -12.36 6.35
CA ASP A 133 3.15 -11.39 7.44
C ASP A 133 1.70 -11.18 7.91
N ARG A 134 1.01 -12.31 8.14
CA ARG A 134 -0.41 -12.35 8.55
C ARG A 134 -1.38 -11.79 7.49
N GLY A 135 -1.04 -11.94 6.22
CA GLY A 135 -1.90 -11.59 5.09
C GLY A 135 -1.61 -10.22 4.46
N CYS A 136 -0.40 -9.68 4.63
CA CYS A 136 0.02 -8.41 4.07
C CYS A 136 0.47 -8.56 2.61
N ASN A 137 -0.16 -7.80 1.71
CA ASN A 137 0.39 -7.58 0.38
C ASN A 137 1.18 -6.26 0.29
N THR A 138 1.10 -5.43 1.33
CA THR A 138 1.74 -4.11 1.36
C THR A 138 2.14 -3.73 2.78
N GLU A 139 3.29 -3.08 2.91
CA GLU A 139 3.79 -2.60 4.19
C GLU A 139 4.42 -1.22 4.04
N LEU A 140 4.36 -0.45 5.13
CA LEU A 140 5.14 0.77 5.30
C LEU A 140 6.11 0.58 6.45
N PHE A 141 7.36 0.96 6.23
CA PHE A 141 8.36 1.10 7.29
C PHE A 141 8.88 2.55 7.30
N THR A 142 9.16 3.09 8.48
CA THR A 142 9.83 4.37 8.62
C THR A 142 10.63 4.46 9.92
N ASN A 143 11.76 5.14 9.88
CA ASN A 143 12.57 5.50 11.04
C ASN A 143 13.24 6.88 10.80
N GLY A 144 14.25 7.22 11.59
CA GLY A 144 15.05 8.44 11.41
C GLY A 144 15.74 8.56 10.04
N ASP A 145 15.97 7.45 9.34
CA ASP A 145 16.83 7.40 8.15
C ASP A 145 16.04 7.25 6.85
N ILE A 146 14.91 6.53 6.87
CA ILE A 146 14.21 6.14 5.64
C ILE A 146 12.69 6.09 5.84
N LEU A 147 11.98 6.12 4.71
CA LEU A 147 10.63 5.61 4.58
C LEU A 147 10.59 4.62 3.41
N GLU A 148 9.96 3.48 3.62
CA GLU A 148 9.84 2.41 2.64
C GLU A 148 8.38 2.11 2.34
N ILE A 149 8.08 1.91 1.05
CA ILE A 149 6.83 1.28 0.60
C ILE A 149 7.18 -0.10 0.07
N GLU A 150 6.66 -1.12 0.72
CA GLU A 150 6.97 -2.51 0.44
C GLU A 150 5.74 -3.19 -0.18
N SER A 151 5.97 -4.06 -1.15
CA SER A 151 4.91 -4.92 -1.66
C SER A 151 5.33 -6.38 -1.66
N LEU A 152 4.38 -7.25 -1.34
CA LEU A 152 4.59 -8.67 -1.17
C LEU A 152 3.72 -9.42 -2.18
N ALA A 153 4.34 -10.32 -2.92
CA ALA A 153 3.63 -11.25 -3.76
C ALA A 153 2.87 -12.30 -2.92
N PRO A 154 1.82 -12.91 -3.47
CA PRO A 154 1.17 -14.08 -2.87
C PRO A 154 2.14 -15.18 -2.43
N GLU A 155 1.81 -15.87 -1.34
CA GLU A 155 2.53 -17.07 -0.90
C GLU A 155 2.28 -18.24 -1.85
N LYS A 156 3.10 -18.32 -2.89
CA LYS A 156 3.09 -19.40 -3.88
C LYS A 156 4.50 -19.96 -4.01
N PRO A 157 4.73 -21.26 -3.69
CA PRO A 157 6.04 -21.86 -3.87
C PRO A 157 6.53 -21.74 -5.32
N VAL A 158 7.80 -21.36 -5.50
CA VAL A 158 8.42 -21.31 -6.82
C VAL A 158 8.89 -22.70 -7.19
N SER A 159 8.27 -23.29 -8.21
CA SER A 159 8.64 -24.61 -8.73
C SER A 159 10.12 -24.73 -9.10
N ALA A 160 10.66 -25.94 -9.06
CA ALA A 160 12.01 -26.24 -9.52
C ALA A 160 12.22 -25.73 -10.96
N LYS A 161 13.40 -25.16 -11.23
CA LYS A 161 13.77 -24.58 -12.53
C LYS A 161 12.77 -23.56 -13.09
N SER A 162 12.00 -22.91 -12.22
CA SER A 162 10.99 -21.93 -12.60
C SER A 162 11.25 -20.56 -11.96
N HIS A 163 10.32 -19.64 -12.12
CA HIS A 163 10.36 -18.32 -11.52
C HIS A 163 8.97 -17.88 -11.07
N SER A 164 8.93 -16.93 -10.13
CA SER A 164 7.74 -16.13 -9.86
C SER A 164 7.97 -14.70 -10.32
N ILE A 165 6.87 -14.03 -10.67
CA ILE A 165 6.85 -12.64 -11.11
C ILE A 165 5.95 -11.86 -10.17
N HIS A 166 6.39 -10.67 -9.79
CA HIS A 166 5.59 -9.66 -9.10
C HIS A 166 5.66 -8.34 -9.87
N PHE A 167 4.52 -7.83 -10.29
CA PHE A 167 4.44 -6.58 -11.03
C PHE A 167 4.09 -5.43 -10.10
N GLU A 168 4.69 -4.28 -10.38
CA GLU A 168 4.30 -2.99 -9.81
C GLU A 168 4.18 -1.97 -10.93
N TRP A 169 3.43 -0.90 -10.68
CA TRP A 169 3.34 0.22 -11.61
C TRP A 169 3.51 1.52 -10.87
N TRP A 170 4.41 2.36 -11.37
CA TRP A 170 4.79 3.60 -10.73
C TRP A 170 4.28 4.77 -11.55
N HIS A 171 3.58 5.69 -10.88
CA HIS A 171 3.31 7.02 -11.41
C HIS A 171 4.21 8.02 -10.70
N ILE A 172 4.85 8.89 -11.48
CA ILE A 172 5.67 9.99 -10.97
C ILE A 172 5.17 11.30 -11.58
N ALA A 173 4.88 12.29 -10.75
CA ALA A 173 4.37 13.58 -11.17
C ALA A 173 4.94 14.73 -10.35
N LYS A 174 4.92 15.94 -10.94
CA LYS A 174 5.12 17.18 -10.21
C LYS A 174 3.77 17.75 -9.78
N VAL A 175 3.40 17.50 -8.54
CA VAL A 175 2.17 18.00 -7.92
C VAL A 175 2.39 18.10 -6.42
N LYS A 176 1.88 19.17 -5.81
CA LYS A 176 1.96 19.40 -4.38
C LYS A 176 0.58 19.25 -3.76
N PHE A 177 0.43 18.29 -2.86
CA PHE A 177 -0.72 18.20 -1.97
C PHE A 177 -0.37 18.76 -0.60
N THR A 178 -1.40 19.24 0.09
CA THR A 178 -1.36 19.45 1.52
C THR A 178 -1.74 18.11 2.18
N PRO A 179 -0.96 17.56 3.12
CA PRO A 179 -1.24 16.23 3.69
C PRO A 179 -2.62 16.05 4.31
N THR A 180 -3.23 17.14 4.81
CA THR A 180 -4.58 17.14 5.39
C THR A 180 -5.71 17.28 4.37
N ASP A 181 -5.38 17.53 3.10
CA ASP A 181 -6.36 17.63 2.01
C ASP A 181 -6.48 16.29 1.29
N GLU A 182 -7.17 15.34 1.95
CA GLU A 182 -7.41 14.00 1.39
C GLU A 182 -8.06 14.08 0.01
N SER A 183 -8.97 15.05 -0.21
CA SER A 183 -9.76 15.19 -1.43
C SER A 183 -8.90 15.48 -2.65
N SER A 184 -7.93 16.39 -2.52
CA SER A 184 -7.02 16.72 -3.62
C SER A 184 -6.13 15.54 -4.02
N VAL A 185 -5.62 14.78 -3.05
CA VAL A 185 -4.81 13.58 -3.32
C VAL A 185 -5.65 12.53 -4.06
N LEU A 186 -6.83 12.22 -3.54
CA LEU A 186 -7.74 11.23 -4.12
C LEU A 186 -8.23 11.62 -5.51
N LYS A 187 -8.49 12.91 -5.74
CA LYS A 187 -8.86 13.45 -7.06
C LYS A 187 -7.73 13.29 -8.06
N HIS A 188 -6.49 13.59 -7.68
CA HIS A 188 -5.35 13.40 -8.57
C HIS A 188 -5.16 11.94 -8.97
N ILE A 189 -5.16 11.04 -7.99
CA ILE A 189 -5.02 9.59 -8.25
C ILE A 189 -6.13 9.06 -9.15
N SER A 190 -7.38 9.50 -8.91
CA SER A 190 -8.53 9.06 -9.73
C SER A 190 -8.45 9.51 -11.19
N ALA A 191 -7.64 10.53 -11.49
CA ALA A 191 -7.41 11.01 -12.85
C ALA A 191 -6.24 10.28 -13.56
N LEU A 192 -5.43 9.52 -12.83
CA LEU A 192 -4.34 8.72 -13.41
C LEU A 192 -4.91 7.43 -14.04
N PRO A 193 -4.31 6.95 -15.14
CA PRO A 193 -4.71 5.67 -15.71
C PRO A 193 -4.45 4.55 -14.70
N ARG A 194 -5.47 3.77 -14.36
CA ARG A 194 -5.28 2.59 -13.51
C ARG A 194 -4.55 1.53 -14.33
N PRO A 195 -3.43 0.99 -13.84
CA PRO A 195 -2.77 -0.16 -14.45
C PRO A 195 -3.74 -1.35 -14.48
N ALA A 196 -3.70 -2.11 -15.58
CA ALA A 196 -4.48 -3.33 -15.77
C ALA A 196 -3.81 -4.54 -15.08
#